data_AF-A0AAD8P061-F1
#
_entry.id   AF-A0AAD8P061-F1
#
_cell.length_a   1.000
_cell.length_b   1.000
_cell.length_c   1.000
_cell.angle_alpha   90.00
_cell.angle_beta   90.00
_cell.angle_gamma   90.00
#
_symmetry.space_group_name_H-M   'P 1'
#
loop_
_entity.id
_entity.type
_entity.pdbx_description
1 polymer ?
#
loop_
_entity_poly.entity_id
_entity_poly.type
_entity_poly.pdbx_seq_one_letter_code
_entity_poly.pdbx_strand_id
1 'polypeptide(L)'
;MMLDCMLDDDRMGWNGEPMAKSLPKIFSKLPSLTYGAHRLIDPDVYLDISVHIRRLCHPPSTIVVDYFHVHISCILIFLSDTSVVAPFITMSIFRRRGSSQQQQEQDQPELKSESKVNELKAALGPLSGRSLLYCTDACLRRYLEARNWNVEKAKKMLEETLAWRSTYKPEEIRWHEVAVEGETGKLFRANFRDRFGRTVLILKPGLQNTTSMDNQIRHLVYLMENAMLNLPEGQEEMAWLIDFTGWSFTTNVPIRTAKDTINILQDHYPQRLAVAFLYTPPRIFEAFWKIVKFFIDPKTSQKVKFVYPKNKESVELMRSYFDVDNLPTEFGGKATMKYDHEDFSRLMAQDDVKAAKFWGFDQKTASATTGIAAGAAVAPEPV
;
A
#
# COMPACT_ATOMS: atom_id res chain seq x y z
N MET A 1 -22.78 -1.12 22.89
CA MET A 1 -23.25 -0.40 24.10
C MET A 1 -22.99 -1.29 25.30
N MET A 2 -21.74 -1.30 25.79
CA MET A 2 -21.26 -1.80 27.09
C MET A 2 -19.72 -1.65 27.09
N LEU A 3 -19.27 -0.39 26.98
CA LEU A 3 -17.92 0.01 27.36
C LEU A 3 -17.93 1.46 27.88
N ASP A 4 -19.03 1.87 28.51
CA ASP A 4 -19.21 3.21 29.12
C ASP A 4 -19.52 3.13 30.63
N CYS A 5 -19.18 2.03 31.31
CA CYS A 5 -19.43 1.88 32.76
C CYS A 5 -18.15 1.90 33.64
N MET A 6 -17.05 2.49 33.19
CA MET A 6 -15.85 2.61 34.05
C MET A 6 -15.23 4.02 34.10
N LEU A 7 -15.99 5.07 33.80
CA LEU A 7 -15.48 6.45 33.90
C LEU A 7 -16.42 7.47 34.57
N ASP A 8 -17.45 7.05 35.28
CA ASP A 8 -18.22 7.96 36.15
C ASP A 8 -18.73 7.22 37.39
N ASP A 9 -18.00 7.35 38.51
CA ASP A 9 -18.65 7.60 39.81
C ASP A 9 -17.65 8.25 40.78
N ASP A 10 -17.91 9.53 41.05
CA ASP A 10 -17.20 10.48 41.90
C ASP A 10 -17.44 10.20 43.40
N ARG A 11 -17.39 8.92 43.80
CA ARG A 11 -17.71 8.49 45.18
C ARG A 11 -16.77 7.45 45.77
N MET A 12 -15.46 7.58 45.54
CA MET A 12 -14.45 7.13 46.51
C MET A 12 -13.23 8.03 46.41
N GLY A 13 -12.97 8.82 47.46
CA GLY A 13 -11.85 9.76 47.54
C GLY A 13 -10.52 9.10 47.16
N TRP A 14 -10.02 9.44 45.99
CA TRP A 14 -8.75 8.94 45.46
C TRP A 14 -7.65 9.95 45.80
N ASN A 15 -7.02 9.77 46.97
CA ASN A 15 -5.90 10.60 47.42
C ASN A 15 -4.58 10.17 46.76
N GLY A 16 -4.45 10.38 45.44
CA GLY A 16 -3.17 10.53 44.74
C GLY A 16 -2.00 9.59 45.07
N GLU A 17 -2.22 8.27 45.28
CA GLU A 17 -1.13 7.28 45.35
C GLU A 17 -0.98 6.45 44.05
N PRO A 18 0.23 6.01 43.67
CA PRO A 18 0.45 5.25 42.43
C PRO A 18 -0.25 3.89 42.45
N MET A 19 -0.89 3.54 41.32
CA MET A 19 -1.65 2.29 41.10
C MET A 19 -0.90 0.99 41.46
N ALA A 20 0.43 1.01 41.53
CA ALA A 20 1.27 -0.13 41.86
C ALA A 20 1.10 -0.64 43.31
N LYS A 21 0.63 0.19 44.26
CA LYS A 21 0.46 -0.22 45.67
C LYS A 21 -0.89 -0.87 45.98
N SER A 22 -1.88 -0.71 45.11
CA SER A 22 -3.27 -1.16 45.35
C SER A 22 -3.59 -2.52 44.74
N LEU A 23 -2.80 -2.96 43.74
CA LEU A 23 -2.98 -4.22 43.03
C LEU A 23 -2.92 -5.48 43.92
N PRO A 24 -2.04 -5.60 44.94
CA PRO A 24 -1.95 -6.81 45.75
C PRO A 24 -3.21 -7.09 46.61
N LYS A 25 -4.02 -6.07 46.90
CA LYS A 25 -5.26 -6.23 47.69
C LYS A 25 -6.46 -6.69 46.86
N ILE A 26 -6.41 -6.52 45.54
CA ILE A 26 -7.50 -6.92 44.63
C ILE A 26 -7.39 -8.40 44.25
N PHE A 27 -6.16 -8.93 44.12
CA PHE A 27 -5.90 -10.31 43.69
C PHE A 27 -5.98 -11.38 44.79
N SER A 28 -6.18 -11.01 46.06
CA SER A 28 -6.23 -11.97 47.17
C SER A 28 -7.61 -12.62 47.41
N LYS A 29 -8.64 -12.29 46.61
CA LYS A 29 -10.03 -12.69 46.89
C LYS A 29 -10.81 -13.43 45.79
N LEU A 30 -10.20 -13.89 44.70
CA LEU A 30 -10.95 -14.56 43.62
C LEU A 30 -10.34 -15.91 43.21
N PRO A 31 -11.08 -17.04 43.29
CA PRO A 31 -10.70 -18.28 42.63
C PRO A 31 -10.96 -18.15 41.11
N SER A 32 -10.00 -18.62 40.30
CA SER A 32 -10.05 -18.86 38.84
C SER A 32 -11.21 -18.22 38.05
N LEU A 33 -10.93 -17.18 37.25
CA LEU A 33 -11.87 -16.68 36.25
C LEU A 33 -11.54 -17.22 34.85
N THR A 34 -12.57 -17.73 34.17
CA THR A 34 -12.58 -17.93 32.71
C THR A 34 -13.34 -16.76 32.10
N TYR A 35 -12.73 -16.04 31.15
CA TYR A 35 -13.41 -15.02 30.36
C TYR A 35 -13.63 -15.55 28.94
N GLY A 36 -14.90 -15.61 28.52
CA GLY A 36 -15.30 -15.84 27.14
C GLY A 36 -15.91 -14.56 26.55
N ALA A 37 -15.55 -14.23 25.31
CA ALA A 37 -16.20 -13.17 24.54
C ALA A 37 -16.71 -13.78 23.24
N HIS A 38 -18.01 -13.65 22.98
CA HIS A 38 -18.65 -14.17 21.78
C HIS A 38 -18.91 -13.04 20.79
N ARG A 39 -18.52 -13.24 19.53
CA ARG A 39 -18.90 -12.34 18.43
C ARG A 39 -19.31 -13.18 17.22
N LEU A 40 -20.56 -13.03 16.79
CA LEU A 40 -21.04 -13.58 15.52
C LEU A 40 -20.35 -12.85 14.36
N ILE A 41 -19.72 -13.59 13.46
CA ILE A 41 -19.04 -13.03 12.28
C ILE A 41 -19.82 -13.37 10.98
N ASP A 42 -20.60 -14.46 10.94
CA ASP A 42 -21.51 -14.91 9.86
C ASP A 42 -22.45 -16.03 10.39
N PRO A 43 -23.67 -16.29 9.89
CA PRO A 43 -24.53 -17.42 10.29
C PRO A 43 -23.87 -18.81 10.33
N ASP A 44 -22.82 -19.06 9.54
CA ASP A 44 -22.19 -20.39 9.44
C ASP A 44 -20.75 -20.46 10.00
N VAL A 45 -20.27 -19.42 10.70
CA VAL A 45 -18.90 -19.39 11.28
C VAL A 45 -18.91 -18.97 12.74
N TYR A 46 -18.60 -19.93 13.62
CA TYR A 46 -18.34 -19.69 15.05
C TYR A 46 -16.84 -19.55 15.31
N LEU A 47 -16.44 -18.43 15.93
CA LEU A 47 -15.10 -18.25 16.48
C LEU A 47 -15.19 -18.24 18.01
N ASP A 48 -14.65 -19.29 18.64
CA ASP A 48 -14.53 -19.36 20.09
C ASP A 48 -13.09 -19.03 20.52
N ILE A 49 -12.93 -18.06 21.42
CA ILE A 49 -11.64 -17.65 21.98
C ILE A 49 -11.72 -17.86 23.48
N SER A 50 -11.08 -18.92 23.95
CA SER A 50 -10.98 -19.26 25.37
C SER A 50 -9.56 -19.00 25.90
N VAL A 51 -9.43 -18.16 26.91
CA VAL A 51 -8.15 -17.89 27.60
C VAL A 51 -8.11 -18.67 28.91
N HIS A 52 -7.17 -19.61 29.04
CA HIS A 52 -6.95 -20.39 30.27
C HIS A 52 -5.75 -19.86 31.04
N ILE A 53 -5.95 -19.44 32.29
CA ILE A 53 -4.88 -19.00 33.18
C ILE A 53 -4.69 -20.06 34.27
N ARG A 54 -3.56 -20.79 34.24
CA ARG A 54 -3.20 -21.77 35.28
C ARG A 54 -2.15 -21.19 36.21
N ARG A 55 -2.39 -21.26 37.51
CA ARG A 55 -1.40 -20.93 38.55
C ARG A 55 -0.55 -22.18 38.81
N LEU A 56 0.74 -22.16 38.47
CA LEU A 56 1.69 -23.21 38.87
C LEU A 56 2.34 -22.80 40.20
N CYS A 57 2.13 -23.59 41.25
CA CYS A 57 2.77 -23.39 42.54
C CYS A 57 4.14 -24.10 42.55
N HIS A 58 5.22 -23.34 42.71
CA HIS A 58 6.54 -23.88 43.08
C HIS A 58 7.04 -23.26 44.40
N PRO A 59 7.87 -23.98 45.17
CA PRO A 59 8.37 -23.53 46.47
C PRO A 59 9.40 -22.38 46.34
N PRO A 60 9.74 -21.69 47.45
CA PRO A 60 10.07 -20.28 47.39
C PRO A 60 11.56 -20.06 47.16
N SER A 61 11.96 -19.76 45.92
CA SER A 61 13.04 -18.81 45.64
C SER A 61 13.09 -18.53 44.13
N THR A 62 12.98 -17.26 43.78
CA THR A 62 13.08 -16.69 42.42
C THR A 62 11.75 -16.62 41.65
N ILE A 63 11.26 -15.38 41.45
CA ILE A 63 10.21 -15.08 40.47
C ILE A 63 10.88 -15.05 39.10
N VAL A 64 10.55 -16.02 38.25
CA VAL A 64 10.80 -15.98 36.80
C VAL A 64 9.44 -15.78 36.13
N VAL A 65 9.32 -14.76 35.27
CA VAL A 65 8.12 -14.55 34.45
C VAL A 65 8.28 -15.38 33.18
N ASP A 66 7.58 -16.51 33.09
CA ASP A 66 7.61 -17.37 31.90
C ASP A 66 6.22 -17.59 31.28
N TYR A 67 6.19 -17.33 29.97
CA TYR A 67 5.32 -17.82 28.90
C TYR A 67 3.78 -17.78 29.04
N PHE A 68 3.18 -16.94 28.19
CA PHE A 68 1.76 -17.03 27.82
C PHE A 68 1.56 -18.07 26.71
N HIS A 69 0.74 -19.10 26.94
CA HIS A 69 0.23 -19.96 25.88
C HIS A 69 -1.20 -19.54 25.53
N VAL A 70 -1.38 -19.00 24.32
CA VAL A 70 -2.70 -18.75 23.73
C VAL A 70 -3.05 -19.95 22.87
N HIS A 71 -4.06 -20.73 23.27
CA HIS A 71 -4.61 -21.81 22.44
C HIS A 71 -5.75 -21.23 21.59
N ILE A 72 -5.56 -21.21 20.27
CA ILE A 72 -6.64 -20.90 19.31
C ILE A 72 -7.05 -22.24 18.68
N SER A 73 -8.22 -22.74 19.07
CA SER A 73 -8.79 -23.96 18.46
C SER A 73 -9.89 -23.53 17.49
N CYS A 74 -9.63 -23.60 16.18
CA CYS A 74 -10.67 -23.47 15.16
C CYS A 74 -11.32 -24.85 14.96
N ILE A 75 -12.55 -25.03 15.42
CA ILE A 75 -13.35 -26.22 15.12
C ILE A 75 -14.11 -25.96 13.82
N LEU A 76 -13.71 -26.62 12.74
CA LEU A 76 -14.49 -26.67 11.50
C LEU A 76 -15.46 -27.84 11.60
N ILE A 77 -16.76 -27.58 11.71
CA ILE A 77 -17.80 -28.59 11.58
C ILE A 77 -18.13 -28.69 10.08
N PHE A 78 -17.66 -29.75 9.42
CA PHE A 78 -18.15 -30.11 8.09
C PHE A 78 -19.42 -30.94 8.24
N LEU A 79 -20.57 -30.38 7.85
CA LEU A 79 -21.75 -31.20 7.55
C LEU A 79 -21.54 -31.83 6.17
N SER A 80 -21.19 -33.10 6.19
CA SER A 80 -21.07 -33.96 5.01
C SER A 80 -22.43 -34.54 4.63
N ASP A 81 -22.81 -34.38 3.37
CA ASP A 81 -23.71 -35.25 2.60
C ASP A 81 -23.77 -34.66 1.18
N THR A 82 -23.65 -35.34 0.04
CA THR A 82 -23.36 -36.73 -0.36
C THR A 82 -22.98 -36.68 -1.86
N SER A 83 -22.43 -37.79 -2.37
CA SER A 83 -22.56 -38.25 -3.77
C SER A 83 -21.57 -37.76 -4.83
N VAL A 84 -20.40 -38.42 -4.87
CA VAL A 84 -19.58 -38.56 -6.09
C VAL A 84 -20.09 -39.75 -6.89
N VAL A 85 -20.62 -39.50 -8.09
CA VAL A 85 -20.81 -40.53 -9.13
C VAL A 85 -20.20 -39.98 -10.42
N ALA A 86 -19.10 -40.58 -10.84
CA ALA A 86 -18.48 -40.32 -12.14
C ALA A 86 -19.23 -41.07 -13.25
N PRO A 87 -19.39 -40.47 -14.44
CA PRO A 87 -19.47 -41.24 -15.66
C PRO A 87 -18.32 -40.89 -16.60
N PHE A 88 -17.69 -41.96 -17.09
CA PHE A 88 -16.89 -41.98 -18.31
C PHE A 88 -17.65 -41.29 -19.45
N ILE A 89 -17.04 -40.29 -20.10
CA ILE A 89 -17.53 -39.78 -21.39
C ILE A 89 -16.41 -39.90 -22.42
N THR A 90 -16.66 -40.81 -23.34
CA THR A 90 -15.94 -41.11 -24.57
C THR A 90 -15.80 -39.86 -25.45
N MET A 91 -14.59 -39.55 -25.92
CA MET A 91 -14.36 -38.53 -26.94
C MET A 91 -15.11 -38.90 -28.23
N SER A 92 -16.11 -38.11 -28.59
CA SER A 92 -16.67 -38.08 -29.94
C SER A 92 -16.48 -36.69 -30.51
N ILE A 93 -15.69 -36.60 -31.58
CA ILE A 93 -15.40 -35.36 -32.31
C ILE A 93 -16.68 -34.93 -33.03
N PHE A 94 -17.41 -33.98 -32.45
CA PHE A 94 -18.46 -33.23 -33.13
C PHE A 94 -17.92 -31.86 -33.54
N ARG A 95 -17.74 -31.67 -34.85
CA ARG A 95 -17.40 -30.39 -35.47
C ARG A 95 -18.62 -29.46 -35.37
N ARG A 96 -18.71 -28.65 -34.31
CA ARG A 96 -19.72 -27.58 -34.17
C ARG A 96 -19.21 -26.29 -34.81
N ARG A 97 -19.98 -25.80 -35.77
CA ARG A 97 -19.90 -24.44 -36.33
C ARG A 97 -20.53 -23.50 -35.31
N GLY A 98 -19.76 -22.60 -34.71
CA GLY A 98 -20.26 -21.58 -33.78
C GLY A 98 -19.29 -20.42 -33.66
N SER A 99 -19.65 -19.26 -34.20
CA SER A 99 -18.84 -18.03 -34.17
C SER A 99 -19.67 -16.79 -33.80
N SER A 100 -20.61 -16.92 -32.86
CA SER A 100 -21.43 -15.77 -32.42
C SER A 100 -21.63 -15.68 -30.91
N GLN A 101 -21.52 -16.78 -30.16
CA GLN A 101 -21.67 -16.77 -28.70
C GLN A 101 -20.39 -16.38 -27.94
N GLN A 102 -19.20 -16.65 -28.49
CA GLN A 102 -17.93 -16.31 -27.82
C GLN A 102 -17.61 -14.81 -27.82
N GLN A 103 -18.11 -14.04 -28.78
CA GLN A 103 -17.97 -12.57 -28.79
C GLN A 103 -18.93 -11.91 -27.78
N GLN A 104 -20.18 -12.38 -27.69
CA GLN A 104 -21.18 -11.79 -26.78
C GLN A 104 -20.84 -11.93 -25.28
N GLU A 105 -20.11 -12.98 -24.87
CA GLU A 105 -19.70 -13.15 -23.47
C GLU A 105 -18.45 -12.32 -23.09
N GLN A 106 -17.56 -12.01 -24.04
CA GLN A 106 -16.40 -11.14 -23.81
C GLN A 106 -16.75 -9.65 -23.89
N ASP A 107 -17.74 -9.27 -24.70
CA ASP A 107 -18.17 -7.88 -24.86
C ASP A 107 -18.98 -7.36 -23.64
N GLN A 108 -19.66 -8.25 -22.90
CA GLN A 108 -20.50 -7.86 -21.76
C GLN A 108 -19.75 -7.26 -20.55
N PRO A 109 -18.63 -7.84 -20.07
CA PRO A 109 -17.85 -7.28 -18.98
C PRO A 109 -17.27 -5.90 -19.30
N GLU A 110 -16.81 -5.70 -20.55
CA GLU A 110 -16.22 -4.44 -20.99
C GLU A 110 -17.28 -3.34 -21.13
N LEU A 111 -18.41 -3.63 -21.78
CA LEU A 111 -19.54 -2.69 -21.85
C LEU A 111 -20.06 -2.28 -20.46
N LYS A 112 -20.15 -3.23 -19.53
CA LYS A 112 -20.58 -2.95 -18.16
C LYS A 112 -19.58 -2.06 -17.43
N SER A 113 -18.29 -2.24 -17.69
CA SER A 113 -17.22 -1.45 -17.11
C SER A 113 -17.23 -0.01 -17.64
N GLU A 114 -17.38 0.17 -18.96
CA GLU A 114 -17.47 1.49 -19.59
C GLU A 114 -18.72 2.25 -19.12
N SER A 115 -19.86 1.58 -19.03
CA SER A 115 -21.09 2.14 -18.48
C SER A 115 -20.89 2.70 -17.07
N LYS A 116 -20.20 1.95 -16.19
CA LYS A 116 -19.89 2.40 -14.83
C LYS A 116 -18.90 3.57 -14.78
N VAL A 117 -17.93 3.62 -15.69
CA VAL A 117 -17.03 4.76 -15.83
C VAL A 117 -17.82 6.02 -16.23
N ASN A 118 -18.74 5.91 -17.19
CA ASN A 118 -19.58 7.03 -17.62
C ASN A 118 -20.55 7.49 -16.51
N GLU A 119 -21.13 6.56 -15.75
CA GLU A 119 -21.96 6.86 -14.58
C GLU A 119 -21.16 7.65 -13.52
N LEU A 120 -19.92 7.23 -13.25
CA LEU A 120 -19.03 7.94 -12.32
C LEU A 120 -18.66 9.34 -12.85
N LYS A 121 -18.34 9.49 -14.13
CA LYS A 121 -18.09 10.81 -14.76
C LYS A 121 -19.28 11.74 -14.57
N ALA A 122 -20.50 11.26 -14.86
CA ALA A 122 -21.72 12.04 -14.69
C ALA A 122 -21.93 12.43 -13.22
N ALA A 123 -21.67 11.52 -12.28
CA ALA A 123 -21.85 11.75 -10.85
C ALA A 123 -20.83 12.75 -10.26
N LEU A 124 -19.61 12.81 -10.79
CA LEU A 124 -18.59 13.80 -10.44
C LEU A 124 -18.91 15.20 -10.98
N GLY A 125 -19.68 15.27 -12.07
CA GLY A 125 -19.98 16.52 -12.77
C GLY A 125 -18.79 17.08 -13.55
N PRO A 126 -18.88 18.33 -14.01
CA PRO A 126 -17.83 18.94 -14.81
C PRO A 126 -16.55 19.17 -13.98
N LEU A 127 -15.44 18.59 -14.44
CA LEU A 127 -14.11 18.80 -13.88
C LEU A 127 -13.35 19.85 -14.69
N SER A 128 -12.41 20.54 -14.05
CA SER A 128 -11.54 21.53 -14.70
C SER A 128 -10.11 21.45 -14.18
N GLY A 129 -9.19 22.11 -14.90
CA GLY A 129 -7.78 22.22 -14.51
C GLY A 129 -7.11 20.86 -14.30
N ARG A 130 -6.37 20.73 -13.19
CA ARG A 130 -5.63 19.49 -12.86
C ARG A 130 -6.54 18.32 -12.52
N SER A 131 -7.72 18.57 -11.97
CA SER A 131 -8.67 17.49 -11.68
C SER A 131 -9.15 16.81 -12.96
N LEU A 132 -9.37 17.58 -14.03
CA LEU A 132 -9.70 17.04 -15.35
C LEU A 132 -8.55 16.20 -15.92
N LEU A 133 -7.31 16.68 -15.80
CA LEU A 133 -6.11 15.95 -16.26
C LEU A 133 -5.88 14.65 -15.48
N TYR A 134 -6.13 14.66 -14.16
CA TYR A 134 -5.95 13.48 -13.30
C TYR A 134 -7.02 12.41 -13.53
N CYS A 135 -8.29 12.81 -13.67
CA CYS A 135 -9.45 11.91 -13.75
C CYS A 135 -9.65 11.29 -15.14
N THR A 136 -8.62 10.64 -15.68
CA THR A 136 -8.73 9.84 -16.91
C THR A 136 -9.63 8.62 -16.72
N ASP A 137 -10.09 8.01 -17.81
CA ASP A 137 -10.92 6.78 -17.75
C ASP A 137 -10.23 5.63 -17.00
N ALA A 138 -8.91 5.48 -17.22
CA ALA A 138 -8.09 4.53 -16.47
C ALA A 138 -8.06 4.86 -14.97
N CYS A 139 -7.99 6.16 -14.61
CA CYS A 139 -8.11 6.60 -13.22
C CYS A 139 -9.46 6.21 -12.63
N LEU A 140 -10.55 6.59 -13.28
CA LEU A 140 -11.90 6.28 -12.81
C LEU A 140 -12.12 4.77 -12.62
N ARG A 141 -11.59 3.95 -13.53
CA ARG A 141 -11.63 2.49 -13.43
C ARG A 141 -10.94 1.97 -12.16
N ARG A 142 -9.76 2.49 -11.80
CA ARG A 142 -9.06 2.08 -10.57
C ARG A 142 -9.86 2.38 -9.30
N TYR A 143 -10.50 3.55 -9.24
CA TYR A 143 -11.36 3.91 -8.10
C TYR A 143 -12.62 3.04 -8.02
N LEU A 144 -13.22 2.72 -9.17
CA LEU A 144 -14.32 1.77 -9.24
C LEU A 144 -13.89 0.38 -8.76
N GLU A 145 -12.80 -0.17 -9.28
CA GLU A 145 -12.28 -1.48 -8.87
C GLU A 145 -11.95 -1.56 -7.36
N ALA A 146 -11.32 -0.50 -6.83
CA ALA A 146 -11.02 -0.38 -5.40
C ALA A 146 -12.27 -0.31 -4.51
N ARG A 147 -13.43 -0.02 -5.08
CA ARG A 147 -14.73 0.01 -4.39
C ARG A 147 -15.72 -0.99 -4.97
N ASN A 148 -15.22 -2.07 -5.57
CA ASN A 148 -16.01 -3.16 -6.14
C ASN A 148 -17.12 -2.68 -7.09
N TRP A 149 -16.77 -1.72 -7.96
CA TRP A 149 -17.64 -1.10 -8.96
C TRP A 149 -18.87 -0.37 -8.38
N ASN A 150 -18.82 0.02 -7.10
CA ASN A 150 -19.82 0.88 -6.49
C ASN A 150 -19.51 2.36 -6.78
N VAL A 151 -20.35 2.99 -7.61
CA VAL A 151 -20.14 4.37 -8.09
C VAL A 151 -20.10 5.39 -6.96
N GLU A 152 -21.04 5.31 -6.01
CA GLU A 152 -21.11 6.28 -4.91
C GLU A 152 -19.87 6.24 -4.01
N LYS A 153 -19.40 5.03 -3.67
CA LYS A 153 -18.18 4.84 -2.88
C LYS A 153 -16.93 5.25 -3.65
N ALA A 154 -16.87 4.97 -4.95
CA ALA A 154 -15.76 5.36 -5.81
C ALA A 154 -15.68 6.89 -5.97
N LYS A 155 -16.83 7.54 -6.19
CA LYS A 155 -16.97 8.99 -6.23
C LYS A 155 -16.45 9.62 -4.94
N LYS A 156 -16.94 9.18 -3.78
CA LYS A 156 -16.50 9.71 -2.48
C LYS A 156 -14.98 9.61 -2.31
N MET A 157 -14.40 8.44 -2.58
CA MET A 157 -12.95 8.21 -2.47
C MET A 157 -12.15 9.10 -3.43
N LEU A 158 -12.66 9.31 -4.65
CA LEU A 158 -12.01 10.16 -5.64
C LEU A 158 -12.11 11.64 -5.25
N GLU A 159 -13.26 12.11 -4.76
CA GLU A 159 -13.42 13.48 -4.23
C GLU A 159 -12.47 13.74 -3.06
N GLU A 160 -12.34 12.78 -2.12
CA GLU A 160 -11.37 12.84 -1.03
C GLU A 160 -9.93 12.91 -1.57
N THR A 161 -9.61 12.17 -2.63
CA THR A 161 -8.30 12.28 -3.29
C THR A 161 -8.10 13.63 -3.96
N LEU A 162 -9.09 14.16 -4.67
CA LEU A 162 -8.98 15.48 -5.31
C LEU A 162 -8.79 16.59 -4.26
N ALA A 163 -9.48 16.51 -3.13
CA ALA A 163 -9.28 17.40 -2.00
C ALA A 163 -7.86 17.27 -1.41
N TRP A 164 -7.38 16.04 -1.19
CA TRP A 164 -6.00 15.79 -0.77
C TRP A 164 -4.98 16.34 -1.76
N ARG A 165 -5.15 16.10 -3.07
CA ARG A 165 -4.24 16.64 -4.11
C ARG A 165 -4.24 18.16 -4.14
N SER A 166 -5.39 18.81 -3.91
CA SER A 166 -5.47 20.27 -3.87
C SER A 166 -4.67 20.90 -2.71
N THR A 167 -4.52 20.15 -1.61
CA THR A 167 -3.85 20.63 -0.38
C THR A 167 -2.40 20.14 -0.30
N TYR A 168 -2.17 18.84 -0.49
CA TYR A 168 -0.85 18.20 -0.43
C TYR A 168 0.00 18.48 -1.67
N LYS A 169 -0.64 18.66 -2.84
CA LYS A 169 -0.04 19.00 -4.13
C LYS A 169 1.14 18.09 -4.52
N PRO A 170 0.89 16.77 -4.63
CA PRO A 170 1.96 15.81 -4.95
C PRO A 170 2.63 16.12 -6.29
N GLU A 171 1.91 16.70 -7.26
CA GLU A 171 2.48 17.13 -8.54
C GLU A 171 3.42 18.35 -8.47
N GLU A 172 3.43 19.09 -7.36
CA GLU A 172 4.29 20.26 -7.13
C GLU A 172 5.60 19.91 -6.42
N ILE A 173 5.74 18.71 -5.88
CA ILE A 173 6.98 18.27 -5.21
C ILE A 173 8.10 18.22 -6.25
N ARG A 174 9.25 18.78 -5.92
CA ARG A 174 10.47 18.77 -6.75
C ARG A 174 11.61 18.03 -6.09
N TRP A 175 12.54 17.54 -6.90
CA TRP A 175 13.64 16.71 -6.43
C TRP A 175 14.45 17.39 -5.31
N HIS A 176 14.80 18.66 -5.47
CA HIS A 176 15.61 19.38 -4.50
C HIS A 176 14.99 19.48 -3.10
N GLU A 177 13.66 19.35 -2.97
CA GLU A 177 12.97 19.35 -1.67
C GLU A 177 13.11 18.02 -0.92
N VAL A 178 13.37 16.92 -1.65
CA VAL A 178 13.35 15.55 -1.11
C VAL A 178 14.66 14.78 -1.36
N ALA A 179 15.64 15.38 -2.05
CA ALA A 179 16.88 14.73 -2.46
C ALA A 179 17.66 14.10 -1.30
N VAL A 180 17.65 14.74 -0.12
CA VAL A 180 18.28 14.23 1.11
C VAL A 180 17.77 12.83 1.51
N GLU A 181 16.51 12.53 1.22
CA GLU A 181 15.91 11.22 1.48
C GLU A 181 16.42 10.15 0.50
N GLY A 182 16.95 10.56 -0.65
CA GLY A 182 17.49 9.68 -1.67
C GLY A 182 18.99 9.37 -1.52
N GLU A 183 19.75 10.10 -0.71
CA GLU A 183 21.23 10.04 -0.65
C GLU A 183 21.81 8.62 -0.53
N THR A 184 21.15 7.74 0.24
CA THR A 184 21.62 6.37 0.46
C THR A 184 21.06 5.34 -0.51
N GLY A 185 20.17 5.73 -1.43
CA GLY A 185 19.47 4.79 -2.31
C GLY A 185 18.47 3.89 -1.55
N LYS A 186 17.94 4.36 -0.42
CA LYS A 186 16.93 3.61 0.36
C LYS A 186 15.60 3.44 -0.35
N LEU A 187 15.30 4.30 -1.31
CA LEU A 187 14.13 4.22 -2.16
C LEU A 187 14.44 4.96 -3.47
N PHE A 188 14.29 4.28 -4.60
CA PHE A 188 14.53 4.86 -5.93
C PHE A 188 13.78 4.12 -7.03
N ARG A 189 13.61 4.76 -8.18
CA ARG A 189 13.07 4.12 -9.40
C ARG A 189 14.20 3.41 -10.15
N ALA A 190 14.00 2.14 -10.49
CA ALA A 190 14.94 1.41 -11.32
C ALA A 190 14.98 1.95 -12.75
N ASN A 191 16.12 1.77 -13.42
CA ASN A 191 16.29 2.08 -14.85
C ASN A 191 15.85 0.91 -15.76
N PHE A 192 15.36 -0.18 -15.20
CA PHE A 192 14.81 -1.33 -15.91
C PHE A 192 13.32 -1.50 -15.61
N ARG A 193 12.67 -2.35 -16.41
CA ARG A 193 11.27 -2.75 -16.25
C ARG A 193 11.18 -4.23 -15.95
N ASP A 194 10.08 -4.63 -15.36
CA ASP A 194 9.76 -6.05 -15.26
C ASP A 194 9.28 -6.60 -16.62
N ARG A 195 9.07 -7.92 -16.71
CA ARG A 195 8.64 -8.62 -17.93
C ARG A 195 7.28 -8.17 -18.46
N PHE A 196 6.50 -7.44 -17.66
CA PHE A 196 5.19 -6.90 -18.02
C PHE A 196 5.27 -5.40 -18.38
N GLY A 197 6.48 -4.85 -18.52
CA GLY A 197 6.71 -3.45 -18.88
C GLY A 197 6.46 -2.47 -17.73
N ARG A 198 6.24 -2.95 -16.50
CA ARG A 198 5.93 -2.07 -15.37
C ARG A 198 7.19 -1.36 -14.88
N THR A 199 7.02 -0.10 -14.48
CA THR A 199 8.05 0.62 -13.75
C THR A 199 8.32 -0.08 -12.42
N VAL A 200 9.59 -0.15 -12.03
CA VAL A 200 10.03 -0.83 -10.80
C VAL A 200 10.51 0.20 -9.79
N LEU A 201 9.94 0.17 -8.58
CA LEU A 201 10.52 0.87 -7.43
C LEU A 201 11.35 -0.11 -6.60
N ILE A 202 12.53 0.34 -6.18
CA ILE A 202 13.44 -0.42 -5.32
C ILE A 202 13.50 0.27 -3.97
N LEU A 203 13.19 -0.50 -2.93
CA LEU A 203 13.19 -0.08 -1.54
C LEU A 203 14.24 -0.87 -0.78
N LYS A 204 15.08 -0.18 0.00
CA LYS A 204 16.11 -0.76 0.84
C LYS A 204 15.99 -0.17 2.25
N PRO A 205 15.01 -0.62 3.05
CA PRO A 205 14.77 -0.05 4.37
C PRO A 205 15.98 -0.17 5.32
N GLY A 206 16.92 -1.09 5.08
CA GLY A 206 18.18 -1.15 5.82
C GLY A 206 19.13 0.04 5.60
N LEU A 207 18.87 0.89 4.60
CA LEU A 207 19.67 2.08 4.27
C LEU A 207 19.04 3.38 4.78
N GLN A 208 18.13 3.31 5.76
CA GLN A 208 17.49 4.48 6.33
C GLN A 208 18.51 5.44 6.96
N ASN A 209 18.55 6.68 6.46
CA ASN A 209 19.50 7.73 6.90
C ASN A 209 18.83 8.91 7.63
N THR A 210 17.51 9.05 7.55
CA THR A 210 16.78 10.19 8.10
C THR A 210 15.78 9.76 9.16
N THR A 211 15.31 10.72 9.96
CA THR A 211 14.33 10.52 11.03
C THR A 211 12.98 11.19 10.76
N SER A 212 12.93 12.15 9.82
CA SER A 212 11.70 12.86 9.49
C SER A 212 10.74 11.97 8.71
N MET A 213 9.72 11.46 9.40
CA MET A 213 8.68 10.62 8.84
C MET A 213 7.90 11.33 7.72
N ASP A 214 7.65 12.63 7.88
CA ASP A 214 6.93 13.43 6.88
C ASP A 214 7.75 13.59 5.60
N ASN A 215 9.07 13.81 5.71
CA ASN A 215 9.95 13.88 4.54
C ASN A 215 10.06 12.52 3.84
N GLN A 216 10.10 11.42 4.59
CA GLN A 216 10.12 10.07 4.03
C GLN A 216 8.85 9.77 3.24
N ILE A 217 7.68 10.14 3.78
CA ILE A 217 6.40 10.01 3.08
C ILE A 217 6.38 10.92 1.84
N ARG A 218 6.85 12.17 1.96
CA ARG A 218 6.94 13.11 0.83
C ARG A 218 7.83 12.59 -0.29
N HIS A 219 8.97 11.98 0.05
CA HIS A 219 9.87 11.34 -0.90
C HIS A 219 9.22 10.12 -1.57
N LEU A 220 8.51 9.29 -0.82
CA LEU A 220 7.74 8.18 -1.39
C LEU A 220 6.68 8.67 -2.38
N VAL A 221 5.88 9.66 -1.99
CA VAL A 221 4.85 10.24 -2.86
C VAL A 221 5.47 10.84 -4.12
N TYR A 222 6.58 11.57 -3.99
CA TYR A 222 7.34 12.08 -5.13
C TYR A 222 7.75 10.95 -6.10
N LEU A 223 8.33 9.86 -5.59
CA LEU A 223 8.75 8.74 -6.44
C LEU A 223 7.59 7.95 -7.02
N MET A 224 6.45 7.88 -6.33
CA MET A 224 5.20 7.33 -6.86
C MET A 224 4.70 8.15 -8.07
N GLU A 225 4.62 9.48 -7.95
CA GLU A 225 4.19 10.35 -9.06
C GLU A 225 5.12 10.21 -10.27
N ASN A 226 6.43 10.17 -10.03
CA ASN A 226 7.41 9.96 -11.09
C ASN A 226 7.33 8.57 -11.73
N ALA A 227 7.09 7.53 -10.93
CA ALA A 227 6.91 6.17 -11.44
C ALA A 227 5.68 6.07 -12.34
N MET A 228 4.56 6.71 -11.96
CA MET A 228 3.33 6.77 -12.74
C MET A 228 3.54 7.48 -14.08
N LEU A 229 4.22 8.65 -14.09
CA LEU A 229 4.52 9.38 -15.33
C LEU A 229 5.46 8.61 -16.27
N ASN A 230 6.15 7.60 -15.76
CA ASN A 230 7.07 6.77 -16.52
C ASN A 230 6.53 5.36 -16.80
N LEU A 231 5.25 5.09 -16.56
CA LEU A 231 4.61 3.89 -17.06
C LEU A 231 4.47 3.95 -18.60
N PRO A 232 4.59 2.82 -19.32
CA PRO A 232 4.24 2.76 -20.73
C PRO A 232 2.75 3.05 -20.94
N GLU A 233 2.38 3.42 -22.16
CA GLU A 233 0.98 3.56 -22.54
C GLU A 233 0.20 2.27 -22.28
N GLY A 234 -0.99 2.39 -21.70
CA GLY A 234 -1.83 1.25 -21.31
C GLY A 234 -1.42 0.53 -20.03
N GLN A 235 -0.33 0.93 -19.37
CA GLN A 235 0.08 0.38 -18.09
C GLN A 235 -0.26 1.32 -16.94
N GLU A 236 -0.87 0.79 -15.88
CA GLU A 236 -1.33 1.57 -14.72
C GLU A 236 -0.71 1.12 -13.38
N GLU A 237 -0.05 -0.04 -13.37
CA GLU A 237 0.55 -0.63 -12.18
C GLU A 237 2.08 -0.63 -12.22
N MET A 238 2.68 -0.71 -11.04
CA MET A 238 4.13 -0.75 -10.81
C MET A 238 4.51 -1.93 -9.94
N ALA A 239 5.74 -2.42 -10.11
CA ALA A 239 6.31 -3.49 -9.32
C ALA A 239 7.26 -2.94 -8.26
N TRP A 240 7.26 -3.53 -7.06
CA TRP A 240 8.14 -3.12 -5.97
C TRP A 240 9.12 -4.24 -5.66
N LEU A 241 10.41 -3.91 -5.55
CA LEU A 241 11.46 -4.77 -5.07
C LEU A 241 11.97 -4.22 -3.74
N ILE A 242 11.81 -4.97 -2.67
CA ILE A 242 12.14 -4.53 -1.31
C ILE A 242 13.26 -5.41 -0.77
N ASP A 243 14.47 -4.88 -0.67
CA ASP A 243 15.63 -5.57 -0.12
C ASP A 243 15.71 -5.35 1.40
N PHE A 244 15.57 -6.44 2.16
CA PHE A 244 15.64 -6.41 3.62
C PHE A 244 17.06 -6.59 4.18
N THR A 245 18.08 -6.61 3.33
CA THR A 245 19.47 -6.57 3.78
C THR A 245 19.70 -5.34 4.67
N GLY A 246 20.29 -5.57 5.85
CA GLY A 246 20.55 -4.52 6.84
C GLY A 246 19.32 -4.09 7.67
N TRP A 247 18.13 -4.61 7.38
CA TRP A 247 16.93 -4.30 8.17
C TRP A 247 16.98 -4.95 9.55
N SER A 248 16.62 -4.19 10.57
CA SER A 248 16.50 -4.63 11.96
C SER A 248 15.31 -3.95 12.66
N PHE A 249 14.92 -4.42 13.85
CA PHE A 249 13.92 -3.71 14.66
C PHE A 249 14.34 -2.30 15.07
N THR A 250 15.64 -2.04 15.21
CA THR A 250 16.15 -0.71 15.60
C THR A 250 16.18 0.26 14.42
N THR A 251 16.11 -0.25 13.19
CA THR A 251 16.10 0.53 11.94
C THR A 251 14.75 0.44 11.24
N ASN A 252 13.70 -0.06 11.93
CA ASN A 252 12.39 -0.22 11.32
C ASN A 252 11.61 1.09 11.25
N VAL A 253 10.62 1.09 10.37
CA VAL A 253 9.64 2.16 10.29
C VAL A 253 8.65 1.99 11.46
N PRO A 254 8.40 3.04 12.28
CA PRO A 254 7.41 2.96 13.34
C PRO A 254 6.04 2.55 12.80
N ILE A 255 5.27 1.76 13.58
CA ILE A 255 3.94 1.27 13.16
C ILE A 255 3.01 2.42 12.74
N ARG A 256 3.10 3.57 13.42
CA ARG A 256 2.35 4.77 13.06
C ARG A 256 2.69 5.23 11.64
N THR A 257 3.97 5.42 11.33
CA THR A 257 4.43 5.82 9.99
C THR A 257 4.04 4.80 8.92
N ALA A 258 4.13 3.50 9.24
CA ALA A 258 3.70 2.44 8.33
C ALA A 258 2.20 2.54 8.04
N LYS A 259 1.37 2.78 9.08
CA LYS A 259 -0.07 3.01 8.93
C LYS A 259 -0.37 4.26 8.10
N ASP A 260 0.31 5.37 8.37
CA ASP A 260 0.11 6.63 7.62
C ASP A 260 0.48 6.45 6.15
N THR A 261 1.57 5.74 5.87
CA THR A 261 1.98 5.37 4.50
C THR A 261 0.92 4.50 3.82
N ILE A 262 0.42 3.48 4.51
CA ILE A 262 -0.62 2.58 3.99
C ILE A 262 -1.91 3.35 3.69
N ASN A 263 -2.32 4.27 4.56
CA ASN A 263 -3.50 5.10 4.33
C ASN A 263 -3.34 5.94 3.05
N ILE A 264 -2.22 6.65 2.89
CA ILE A 264 -1.95 7.43 1.67
C ILE A 264 -2.02 6.56 0.42
N LEU A 265 -1.36 5.39 0.43
CA LEU A 265 -1.33 4.50 -0.73
C LEU A 265 -2.71 3.91 -1.06
N GLN A 266 -3.47 3.49 -0.05
CA GLN A 266 -4.78 2.87 -0.28
C GLN A 266 -5.86 3.90 -0.61
N ASP A 267 -5.81 5.09 -0.02
CA ASP A 267 -6.85 6.11 -0.15
C ASP A 267 -6.65 6.98 -1.39
N HIS A 268 -5.40 7.23 -1.79
CA HIS A 268 -5.08 8.17 -2.87
C HIS A 268 -4.39 7.52 -4.09
N TYR A 269 -3.86 6.30 -3.94
CA TYR A 269 -3.19 5.57 -5.03
C TYR A 269 -3.79 4.16 -5.26
N PRO A 270 -5.13 4.03 -5.36
CA PRO A 270 -5.76 2.72 -5.50
C PRO A 270 -5.27 1.98 -6.74
N GLN A 271 -5.10 0.66 -6.61
CA GLN A 271 -4.74 -0.25 -7.71
C GLN A 271 -3.46 0.17 -8.46
N ARG A 272 -2.47 0.78 -7.78
CA ARG A 272 -1.16 1.10 -8.38
C ARG A 272 -0.11 0.00 -8.18
N LEU A 273 -0.21 -0.80 -7.13
CA LEU A 273 0.73 -1.90 -6.89
C LEU A 273 0.31 -3.12 -7.68
N ALA A 274 1.18 -3.64 -8.55
CA ALA A 274 0.98 -4.89 -9.27
C ALA A 274 1.48 -6.10 -8.46
N VAL A 275 2.69 -5.97 -7.92
CA VAL A 275 3.38 -6.97 -7.11
C VAL A 275 4.43 -6.29 -6.24
N ALA A 276 4.61 -6.77 -5.02
CA ALA A 276 5.74 -6.39 -4.16
C ALA A 276 6.52 -7.63 -3.77
N PHE A 277 7.80 -7.70 -4.15
CA PHE A 277 8.71 -8.75 -3.73
C PHE A 277 9.54 -8.30 -2.54
N LEU A 278 9.41 -9.00 -1.42
CA LEU A 278 10.22 -8.81 -0.23
C LEU A 278 11.37 -9.81 -0.29
N TYR A 279 12.56 -9.32 -0.57
CA TYR A 279 13.75 -10.11 -0.78
C TYR A 279 14.54 -10.27 0.51
N THR A 280 14.77 -11.53 0.90
CA THR A 280 15.48 -11.92 2.12
C THR A 280 14.98 -11.21 3.40
N PRO A 281 13.65 -11.11 3.64
CA PRO A 281 13.17 -10.56 4.91
C PRO A 281 13.67 -11.43 6.08
N PRO A 282 14.20 -10.84 7.15
CA PRO A 282 14.61 -11.63 8.31
C PRO A 282 13.38 -12.31 8.92
N ARG A 283 13.54 -13.50 9.51
CA ARG A 283 12.40 -14.28 10.06
C ARG A 283 11.48 -13.46 10.96
N ILE A 284 12.06 -12.53 11.71
CA ILE A 284 11.31 -11.68 12.60
C ILE A 284 10.42 -10.63 11.90
N PHE A 285 10.76 -10.27 10.65
CA PHE A 285 9.89 -9.44 9.83
C PHE A 285 8.53 -10.11 9.59
N GLU A 286 8.43 -11.45 9.57
CA GLU A 286 7.13 -12.12 9.40
C GLU A 286 6.16 -11.80 10.55
N ALA A 287 6.66 -11.61 11.78
CA ALA A 287 5.83 -11.19 12.91
C ALA A 287 5.37 -9.74 12.74
N PHE A 288 6.25 -8.84 12.31
CA PHE A 288 5.91 -7.46 11.98
C PHE A 288 4.89 -7.39 10.83
N TRP A 289 5.08 -8.19 9.78
CA TRP A 289 4.17 -8.28 8.65
C TRP A 289 2.77 -8.72 9.06
N LYS A 290 2.63 -9.66 10.00
CA LYS A 290 1.30 -10.05 10.53
C LYS A 290 0.57 -8.86 11.14
N ILE A 291 1.28 -7.96 11.83
CA ILE A 291 0.70 -6.73 12.40
C ILE A 291 0.32 -5.76 11.28
N VAL A 292 1.25 -5.47 10.37
CA VAL A 292 1.03 -4.52 9.27
C VAL A 292 -0.10 -4.96 8.34
N LYS A 293 -0.22 -6.27 8.08
CA LYS A 293 -1.25 -6.86 7.23
C LYS A 293 -2.67 -6.54 7.71
N PHE A 294 -2.91 -6.29 8.99
CA PHE A 294 -4.25 -5.87 9.48
C PHE A 294 -4.69 -4.50 8.94
N PHE A 295 -3.76 -3.65 8.51
CA PHE A 295 -4.05 -2.34 7.94
C PHE A 295 -4.13 -2.35 6.41
N ILE A 296 -3.77 -3.47 5.78
CA ILE A 296 -3.69 -3.61 4.33
C ILE A 296 -4.92 -4.35 3.82
N ASP A 297 -5.51 -3.87 2.73
CA ASP A 297 -6.64 -4.54 2.11
C ASP A 297 -6.25 -5.97 1.65
N PRO A 298 -7.18 -6.95 1.72
CA PRO A 298 -6.86 -8.33 1.40
C PRO A 298 -6.27 -8.53 -0.01
N LYS A 299 -6.75 -7.80 -1.03
CA LYS A 299 -6.22 -7.90 -2.40
C LYS A 299 -4.78 -7.39 -2.47
N THR A 300 -4.47 -6.26 -1.85
CA THR A 300 -3.08 -5.76 -1.79
C THR A 300 -2.18 -6.73 -1.04
N SER A 301 -2.63 -7.32 0.07
CA SER A 301 -1.83 -8.29 0.82
C SER A 301 -1.48 -9.56 0.01
N GLN A 302 -2.31 -9.93 -0.97
CA GLN A 302 -2.04 -11.06 -1.88
C GLN A 302 -0.99 -10.73 -2.95
N LYS A 303 -0.77 -9.44 -3.27
CA LYS A 303 0.25 -8.96 -4.20
C LYS A 303 1.66 -8.98 -3.58
N VAL A 304 1.77 -9.16 -2.28
CA VAL A 304 3.02 -9.24 -1.51
C VAL A 304 3.59 -10.66 -1.56
N LYS A 305 4.81 -10.81 -2.08
CA LYS A 305 5.51 -12.09 -2.28
C LYS A 305 6.82 -12.09 -1.52
N PHE A 306 7.06 -13.13 -0.73
CA PHE A 306 8.30 -13.32 0.02
C PHE A 306 9.28 -14.12 -0.84
N VAL A 307 10.51 -13.62 -0.99
CA VAL A 307 11.57 -14.27 -1.75
C VAL A 307 12.72 -14.62 -0.83
N TYR A 308 13.04 -15.91 -0.76
CA TYR A 308 14.15 -16.43 -0.02
C TYR A 308 15.14 -17.09 -1.00
N PRO A 309 16.39 -16.63 -1.13
CA PRO A 309 17.32 -17.11 -2.16
C PRO A 309 17.58 -18.63 -2.16
N LYS A 310 17.40 -19.27 -1.00
CA LYS A 310 17.54 -20.72 -0.83
C LYS A 310 16.28 -21.52 -1.17
N ASN A 311 15.14 -20.85 -1.39
CA ASN A 311 13.88 -21.47 -1.77
C ASN A 311 13.68 -21.33 -3.29
N LYS A 312 13.78 -22.46 -3.99
CA LYS A 312 13.69 -22.53 -5.47
C LYS A 312 12.38 -21.97 -6.01
N GLU A 313 11.24 -22.25 -5.38
CA GLU A 313 9.93 -21.79 -5.84
C GLU A 313 9.82 -20.26 -5.78
N SER A 314 10.31 -19.66 -4.70
CA SER A 314 10.27 -18.20 -4.54
C SER A 314 11.20 -17.48 -5.52
N VAL A 315 12.34 -18.08 -5.84
CA VAL A 315 13.28 -17.58 -6.87
C VAL A 315 12.66 -17.70 -8.26
N GLU A 316 12.01 -18.82 -8.57
CA GLU A 316 11.35 -19.02 -9.87
C GLU A 316 10.16 -18.07 -10.04
N LEU A 317 9.39 -17.83 -8.98
CA LEU A 317 8.36 -16.81 -8.97
C LEU A 317 8.95 -15.43 -9.32
N MET A 318 10.07 -15.04 -8.69
CA MET A 318 10.73 -13.77 -9.01
C MET A 318 11.18 -13.70 -10.48
N ARG A 319 11.72 -14.80 -11.03
CA ARG A 319 12.14 -14.90 -12.45
C ARG A 319 10.98 -14.81 -13.44
N SER A 320 9.79 -15.27 -13.06
CA SER A 320 8.59 -15.11 -13.89
C SER A 320 8.17 -13.65 -14.06
N TYR A 321 8.62 -12.76 -13.17
CA TYR A 321 8.36 -11.32 -13.23
C TYR A 321 9.54 -10.52 -13.76
N PHE A 322 10.78 -10.92 -13.49
CA PHE A 322 11.96 -10.13 -13.82
C PHE A 322 12.91 -10.87 -14.75
N ASP A 323 13.51 -10.13 -15.67
CA ASP A 323 14.57 -10.67 -16.49
C ASP A 323 15.88 -10.77 -15.69
N VAL A 324 16.47 -11.97 -15.65
CA VAL A 324 17.64 -12.27 -14.80
C VAL A 324 18.84 -11.43 -15.22
N ASP A 325 18.96 -11.13 -16.51
CA ASP A 325 20.07 -10.34 -17.04
C ASP A 325 19.93 -8.84 -16.70
N ASN A 326 18.71 -8.36 -16.42
CA ASN A 326 18.42 -6.97 -16.02
C ASN A 326 18.23 -6.82 -14.50
N LEU A 327 17.93 -7.90 -13.79
CA LEU A 327 17.71 -7.90 -12.35
C LEU A 327 19.05 -7.70 -11.61
N PRO A 328 19.14 -6.80 -10.62
CA PRO A 328 20.36 -6.59 -9.87
C PRO A 328 20.85 -7.85 -9.13
N THR A 329 22.16 -7.99 -8.98
CA THR A 329 22.79 -9.13 -8.25
C THR A 329 22.30 -9.26 -6.81
N GLU A 330 21.99 -8.16 -6.15
CA GLU A 330 21.39 -8.12 -4.80
C GLU A 330 20.02 -8.79 -4.73
N PHE A 331 19.31 -8.91 -5.85
CA PHE A 331 18.06 -9.64 -5.98
C PHE A 331 18.23 -11.02 -6.65
N GLY A 332 19.47 -11.50 -6.80
CA GLY A 332 19.78 -12.80 -7.41
C GLY A 332 19.79 -12.81 -8.93
N GLY A 333 19.85 -11.64 -9.58
CA GLY A 333 20.07 -11.51 -11.02
C GLY A 333 21.56 -11.43 -11.40
N LYS A 334 21.84 -10.95 -12.61
CA LYS A 334 23.20 -10.79 -13.15
C LYS A 334 23.59 -9.33 -13.42
N ALA A 335 22.64 -8.39 -13.35
CA ALA A 335 22.95 -6.99 -13.59
C ALA A 335 23.77 -6.43 -12.42
N THR A 336 24.89 -5.78 -12.74
CA THR A 336 25.56 -4.94 -11.76
C THR A 336 24.86 -3.59 -11.77
N MET A 337 24.10 -3.31 -10.71
CA MET A 337 23.44 -2.03 -10.53
C MET A 337 23.88 -1.47 -9.19
N LYS A 338 24.61 -0.36 -9.24
CA LYS A 338 24.97 0.41 -8.07
C LYS A 338 24.13 1.68 -8.07
N TYR A 339 23.50 1.99 -6.95
CA TYR A 339 22.87 3.29 -6.79
C TYR A 339 23.97 4.37 -6.81
N ASP A 340 23.83 5.32 -7.73
CA ASP A 340 24.64 6.53 -7.80
C ASP A 340 23.69 7.72 -7.62
N HIS A 341 23.91 8.50 -6.56
CA HIS A 341 23.01 9.57 -6.17
C HIS A 341 23.00 10.71 -7.20
N GLU A 342 24.13 10.98 -7.86
CA GLU A 342 24.24 12.04 -8.85
C GLU A 342 23.54 11.64 -10.16
N ASP A 343 23.75 10.40 -10.62
CA ASP A 343 23.01 9.84 -11.76
C ASP A 343 21.50 9.85 -11.51
N PHE A 344 21.10 9.41 -10.33
CA PHE A 344 19.69 9.41 -9.95
C PHE A 344 19.13 10.82 -9.84
N SER A 345 19.88 11.77 -9.28
CA SER A 345 19.48 13.17 -9.18
C SER A 345 19.29 13.81 -10.56
N ARG A 346 20.16 13.50 -11.52
CA ARG A 346 19.99 13.95 -12.91
C ARG A 346 18.73 13.38 -13.56
N LEU A 347 18.43 12.09 -13.32
CA LEU A 347 17.20 11.46 -13.77
C LEU A 347 15.96 12.12 -13.15
N MET A 348 16.00 12.42 -11.84
CA MET A 348 14.91 13.08 -11.14
C MET A 348 14.69 14.51 -11.62
N ALA A 349 15.75 15.26 -11.94
CA ALA A 349 15.63 16.58 -12.55
C ALA A 349 14.96 16.52 -13.94
N GLN A 350 15.24 15.49 -14.74
CA GLN A 350 14.56 15.27 -16.02
C GLN A 350 13.07 14.94 -15.82
N ASP A 351 12.75 14.13 -14.81
CA ASP A 351 11.37 13.83 -14.47
C ASP A 351 10.62 15.06 -13.93
N ASP A 352 11.27 15.95 -13.18
CA ASP A 352 10.68 17.23 -12.75
C ASP A 352 10.26 18.07 -13.95
N VAL A 353 11.08 18.15 -15.01
CA VAL A 353 10.73 18.83 -16.26
C VAL A 353 9.56 18.14 -16.96
N LYS A 354 9.57 16.81 -17.01
CA LYS A 354 8.47 16.03 -17.60
C LYS A 354 7.15 16.24 -16.85
N ALA A 355 7.18 16.26 -15.52
CA ALA A 355 6.04 16.52 -14.67
C ALA A 355 5.57 17.98 -14.83
N ALA A 356 6.50 18.94 -14.89
CA ALA A 356 6.22 20.34 -15.14
C ALA A 356 5.41 20.54 -16.43
N LYS A 357 5.86 19.90 -17.51
CA LYS A 357 5.20 19.90 -18.81
C LYS A 357 3.82 19.23 -18.77
N PHE A 358 3.72 18.05 -18.16
CA PHE A 358 2.47 17.29 -18.09
C PHE A 358 1.37 18.05 -17.33
N TRP A 359 1.73 18.66 -16.19
CA TRP A 359 0.80 19.39 -15.33
C TRP A 359 0.63 20.86 -15.69
N GLY A 360 1.30 21.35 -16.74
CA GLY A 360 1.14 22.70 -17.27
C GLY A 360 1.78 23.81 -16.42
N PHE A 361 2.85 23.51 -15.69
CA PHE A 361 3.57 24.50 -14.88
C PHE A 361 4.34 25.53 -15.71
N ASP A 362 4.77 25.15 -16.92
CA ASP A 362 5.61 26.00 -17.79
C ASP A 362 4.85 27.20 -18.40
N GLN A 363 3.52 27.22 -18.34
CA GLN A 363 2.72 28.31 -18.92
C GLN A 363 2.71 29.59 -18.07
N LYS A 364 3.08 29.52 -16.78
CA LYS A 364 3.07 30.70 -15.90
C LYS A 364 4.19 31.72 -16.19
N THR A 365 5.25 31.31 -16.88
CA THR A 365 6.37 32.21 -17.26
C THR A 365 6.16 32.92 -18.59
N ALA A 366 5.19 32.51 -19.41
CA ALA A 366 4.94 33.13 -20.71
C ALA A 366 3.97 34.32 -20.66
N SER A 367 3.04 34.38 -19.70
CA SER A 367 2.07 35.50 -19.63
C SER A 367 2.53 36.71 -18.81
N ALA A 368 3.64 36.59 -18.06
CA ALA A 368 4.19 37.69 -17.28
C ALA A 368 5.05 38.67 -18.10
N THR A 369 5.48 38.30 -19.31
CA THR A 369 6.44 39.08 -20.11
C THR A 369 5.78 39.96 -21.17
N THR A 370 4.48 39.79 -21.45
CA THR A 370 3.77 40.55 -22.49
C THR A 370 3.06 41.81 -21.99
N GLY A 371 3.22 42.16 -20.70
CA GLY A 371 2.51 43.29 -20.06
C GLY A 371 3.33 44.55 -19.80
N ILE A 372 4.63 44.57 -20.10
CA ILE A 372 5.52 45.72 -19.78
C ILE A 372 6.39 46.05 -20.99
N ALA A 373 5.79 46.60 -22.04
CA ALA A 373 6.52 47.27 -23.11
C ALA A 373 5.61 48.30 -23.82
N ALA A 374 5.14 49.29 -23.07
CA ALA A 374 4.59 50.51 -23.64
C ALA A 374 4.98 51.70 -22.73
N GLY A 375 5.91 52.53 -23.23
CA GLY A 375 6.08 53.90 -22.75
C GLY A 375 7.39 54.22 -22.03
N ALA A 376 8.43 54.56 -22.81
CA ALA A 376 9.34 55.66 -22.48
C ALA A 376 10.12 56.06 -23.74
N ALA A 377 9.55 56.97 -24.54
CA ALA A 377 10.29 57.67 -25.56
C ALA A 377 11.14 58.75 -24.88
N VAL A 378 12.46 58.63 -24.97
CA VAL A 378 13.43 59.63 -24.49
C VAL A 378 13.58 60.68 -25.58
N ALA A 379 13.27 61.94 -25.25
CA ALA A 379 13.47 63.10 -26.13
C ALA A 379 14.97 63.50 -26.15
N PRO A 380 15.53 63.97 -27.28
CA PRO A 380 16.89 64.48 -27.32
C PRO A 380 16.95 65.94 -26.86
N GLU A 381 17.97 66.28 -26.06
CA GLU A 381 18.27 67.65 -25.63
C GLU A 381 18.80 68.51 -26.80
N PRO A 382 18.45 69.81 -26.85
CA PRO A 382 19.01 70.74 -27.83
C PRO A 382 20.29 71.40 -27.29
N VAL A 383 21.14 71.81 -28.26
CA VAL A 383 22.47 72.45 -28.11
C VAL A 383 22.47 73.66 -27.18
#